data_AF-A0A9D8LSS6-F1
#
_entry.id   AF-A0A9D8LSS6-F1
#
_cell.length_a   1.000
_cell.length_b   1.000
_cell.length_c   1.000
_cell.angle_alpha   90.00
_cell.angle_beta   90.00
_cell.angle_gamma   90.00
#
_symmetry.space_group_name_H-M   'P 1'
#
loop_
_entity.id
_entity.type
_entity.pdbx_description
1 polymer ?
#
loop_
_entity_poly.entity_id
_entity_poly.type
_entity_poly.pdbx_seq_one_letter_code
_entity_poly.pdbx_strand_id
1 'polypeptide(L)' 'MPINIEIRTTEERETAGRLIERLMGAIEDSPEESKLKMLLAACEAWDAKCKRALLCQPNPFCALEESQAITVCFGVQV' A
#
# COMPACT_ATOMS: atom_id res chain seq x y z
N MET A 1 -23.28 7.13 14.63
CA MET A 1 -22.15 7.95 14.15
C MET A 1 -21.18 7.01 13.46
N PRO A 2 -20.72 7.28 12.21
CA PRO A 2 -19.70 6.45 11.60
C PRO A 2 -18.38 6.65 12.36
N ILE A 3 -17.79 5.55 12.83
CA ILE A 3 -16.46 5.58 13.43
C ILE A 3 -15.48 5.74 12.27
N ASN A 4 -14.84 6.89 12.18
CA ASN A 4 -13.87 7.15 11.13
C ASN A 4 -12.58 6.38 11.47
N ILE A 5 -12.43 5.17 10.93
CA ILE A 5 -11.23 4.35 11.11
C ILE A 5 -10.18 4.88 10.15
N GLU A 6 -9.18 5.59 10.68
CA GLU A 6 -8.02 6.06 9.91
C GLU A 6 -6.80 5.19 10.25
N ILE A 7 -6.20 4.56 9.25
CA ILE A 7 -4.94 3.82 9.39
C ILE A 7 -3.79 4.81 9.21
N ARG A 8 -2.85 4.80 10.15
CA ARG A 8 -1.70 5.73 10.20
C ARG A 8 -0.35 5.02 10.24
N THR A 9 -0.35 3.71 10.52
CA THR A 9 0.86 2.90 10.61
C THR A 9 0.73 1.56 9.88
N THR A 10 1.86 0.94 9.57
CA THR A 10 1.91 -0.41 8.97
C THR A 10 1.30 -1.47 9.91
N GLU A 11 1.52 -1.36 11.22
CA GLU A 11 0.96 -2.30 12.21
C GLU A 11 -0.57 -2.22 12.29
N GLU A 12 -1.12 -1.01 12.21
CA GLU A 12 -2.57 -0.80 12.09
C GLU A 12 -3.11 -1.41 10.79
N ARG A 13 -2.37 -1.29 9.68
CA ARG A 13 -2.74 -1.91 8.40
C ARG A 13 -2.74 -3.43 8.47
N GLU A 14 -1.74 -4.04 9.09
CA GLU A 14 -1.70 -5.50 9.27
C GLU A 14 -2.84 -5.99 10.17
N THR A 15 -3.10 -5.26 11.26
CA THR A 15 -4.20 -5.58 12.17
C THR A 15 -5.56 -5.42 11.49
N ALA A 16 -5.74 -4.37 10.68
CA ALA A 16 -6.93 -4.20 9.85
C ALA A 16 -7.09 -5.36 8.85
N GLY A 17 -6.00 -5.83 8.24
CA GLY A 17 -6.00 -7.01 7.36
C GLY A 17 -6.52 -8.27 8.04
N ARG A 18 -6.00 -8.59 9.22
CA ARG A 18 -6.46 -9.74 10.02
C ARG A 18 -7.93 -9.62 10.42
N LEU A 19 -8.39 -8.40 10.71
CA LEU A 19 -9.81 -8.15 11.04
C LEU A 19 -10.72 -8.29 9.82
N ILE A 20 -10.28 -7.83 8.65
CA ILE A 20 -10.99 -8.02 7.37
C ILE A 20 -11.18 -9.51 7.10
N GLU A 21 -10.12 -10.32 7.22
CA GLU A 21 -10.20 -11.77 7.01
C GLU A 21 -11.20 -12.44 7.95
N ARG A 22 -11.24 -12.02 9.21
CA ARG A 22 -12.20 -12.54 10.21
C ARG A 22 -13.64 -12.11 9.96
N LEU A 23 -13.84 -10.97 9.30
CA LEU A 23 -15.16 -10.44 8.97
C LEU A 23 -15.64 -10.87 7.58
N MET A 24 -14.81 -11.60 6.82
CA MET A 24 -15.22 -12.19 5.54
C MET A 24 -16.38 -13.16 5.77
N GLY A 25 -17.49 -12.95 5.07
CA GLY A 25 -18.71 -13.73 5.27
C GLY A 25 -19.63 -13.21 6.39
N ALA A 26 -19.41 -11.97 6.87
CA ALA A 26 -20.40 -11.27 7.67
C ALA A 26 -21.78 -11.26 6.98
N ILE A 27 -22.83 -11.38 7.78
CA ILE A 27 -24.22 -11.35 7.29
C ILE A 27 -24.48 -9.97 6.65
N GLU A 28 -25.19 -9.94 5.54
CA GLU A 28 -25.60 -8.69 4.88
C GLU A 28 -26.35 -7.78 5.85
N ASP A 29 -26.08 -6.48 5.78
CA ASP A 29 -26.64 -5.43 6.65
C ASP A 29 -26.31 -5.57 8.15
N SER A 30 -25.37 -6.47 8.50
CA SER A 30 -24.89 -6.58 9.87
C SER A 30 -23.93 -5.44 10.24
N PRO A 31 -23.79 -5.13 11.54
CA PRO A 31 -22.73 -4.25 12.04
C PRO A 31 -21.33 -4.71 11.61
N GLU A 32 -21.12 -6.02 11.53
CA GLU A 32 -19.90 -6.67 11.06
C GLU A 32 -19.60 -6.33 9.60
N GLU A 33 -20.60 -6.38 8.71
CA GLU A 33 -20.45 -6.01 7.31
C GLU A 33 -20.16 -4.51 7.15
N SER A 34 -20.84 -3.67 7.93
CA SER A 34 -20.56 -2.22 7.97
C SER A 34 -19.12 -1.95 8.43
N LYS A 35 -18.65 -2.69 9.44
CA LYS A 35 -17.26 -2.60 9.93
C LYS A 35 -16.25 -3.10 8.90
N LEU A 36 -16.57 -4.17 8.18
CA LEU A 36 -15.76 -4.68 7.07
C LEU A 36 -15.60 -3.62 5.98
N LYS A 37 -16.72 -3.01 5.53
CA LYS A 37 -16.71 -1.93 4.52
C LYS A 37 -15.85 -0.74 4.97
N MET A 38 -15.95 -0.31 6.23
CA MET A 38 -15.12 0.76 6.78
C MET A 38 -13.63 0.39 6.82
N LEU A 39 -13.28 -0.84 7.23
CA LEU A 39 -11.90 -1.30 7.27
C LEU A 39 -11.26 -1.41 5.88
N LEU A 40 -12.01 -1.88 4.89
CA LEU A 40 -11.57 -1.93 3.49
C LEU A 40 -11.26 -0.53 2.96
N ALA A 41 -12.20 0.42 3.13
CA ALA A 41 -11.99 1.80 2.72
C ALA A 41 -10.78 2.46 3.40
N ALA A 42 -10.57 2.19 4.69
CA ALA A 42 -9.41 2.68 5.43
C ALA A 42 -8.08 2.11 4.90
N CYS A 43 -8.05 0.82 4.56
CA CYS A 43 -6.88 0.18 3.96
C CYS A 43 -6.58 0.76 2.58
N GLU A 44 -7.60 0.95 1.72
CA GLU A 44 -7.43 1.54 0.40
C GLU A 44 -6.89 2.98 0.47
N ALA A 45 -7.42 3.79 1.39
CA ALA A 45 -6.95 5.15 1.60
C ALA A 45 -5.48 5.20 2.06
N TRP A 46 -5.09 4.30 2.97
CA TRP A 46 -3.71 4.15 3.41
C TRP A 46 -2.79 3.70 2.27
N ASP A 47 -3.17 2.65 1.53
CA ASP A 47 -2.39 2.11 0.42
C ASP A 47 -2.22 3.16 -0.69
N ALA A 48 -3.24 3.96 -0.97
CA ALA A 48 -3.17 5.09 -1.90
C ALA A 48 -2.20 6.18 -1.41
N LYS A 49 -2.22 6.50 -0.11
CA LYS A 49 -1.27 7.44 0.51
C LYS A 49 0.17 6.92 0.44
N CYS A 50 0.39 5.65 0.74
CA CYS A 50 1.71 5.01 0.64
C CYS A 50 2.20 4.96 -0.81
N LYS A 51 1.34 4.58 -1.78
CA LYS A 51 1.67 4.62 -3.21
C LYS A 51 2.01 6.04 -3.66
N ARG A 52 1.23 7.04 -3.23
CA ARG A 52 1.55 8.45 -3.51
C ARG A 52 2.87 8.88 -2.88
N ALA A 53 3.16 8.45 -1.66
CA ALA A 53 4.45 8.73 -1.02
C ALA A 53 5.62 8.07 -1.76
N LEU A 54 5.44 6.86 -2.29
CA LEU A 54 6.43 6.17 -3.14
C LEU A 54 6.58 6.83 -4.51
N LEU A 55 5.49 7.29 -5.13
CA LEU A 55 5.52 8.06 -6.38
C LEU A 55 6.06 9.49 -6.19
N CYS A 56 5.96 10.03 -4.98
CA CYS A 56 6.54 11.31 -4.57
C CYS A 56 7.95 11.16 -3.96
N GLN A 57 8.49 9.94 -3.84
CA GLN A 57 9.95 9.83 -3.78
C GLN A 57 10.46 10.36 -5.12
N PRO A 58 11.51 11.20 -5.13
CA PRO A 58 12.14 11.55 -6.39
C PRO A 58 12.64 10.24 -6.96
N ASN A 59 11.91 9.74 -7.95
CA ASN A 59 12.33 8.62 -8.74
C ASN A 59 13.74 9.01 -9.25
N PRO A 60 14.82 8.28 -8.94
CA PRO A 60 16.11 8.56 -9.59
C PRO A 60 16.01 8.36 -11.10
N PHE A 61 14.93 7.72 -11.59
CA PHE A 61 14.61 7.60 -13.01
C PHE A 61 14.02 8.86 -13.67
N CYS A 62 13.67 9.89 -12.89
CA CYS A 62 13.36 11.23 -13.42
C CYS A 62 14.59 12.17 -13.38
N ALA A 63 15.72 11.70 -12.85
CA ALA A 63 17.00 12.39 -12.87
C ALA A 63 17.95 11.60 -13.77
N LEU A 64 17.77 11.78 -15.09
CA LEU A 64 18.70 11.39 -16.15
C LEU A 64 18.68 9.86 -16.42
N GLU A 65 18.81 9.39 -17.66
CA GLU A 65 20.12 9.17 -18.28
C GLU A 65 21.24 8.94 -17.23
N GLU A 66 22.08 7.94 -17.39
CA GLU A 66 23.11 7.57 -16.40
C GLU A 66 22.60 6.79 -15.17
N SER A 67 22.29 5.52 -15.40
CA SER A 67 22.92 4.40 -14.67
C SER A 67 22.02 3.17 -14.59
N GLN A 68 21.64 2.63 -15.75
CA GLN A 68 21.66 1.17 -15.87
C GLN A 68 23.13 0.73 -15.99
N ALA A 69 23.86 0.75 -14.88
CA ALA A 69 25.18 0.16 -14.77
C ALA A 69 25.05 -1.26 -14.22
N ILE A 70 24.56 -2.18 -15.06
CA ILE A 70 25.05 -3.56 -14.97
C ILE A 70 26.43 -3.53 -15.62
N THR A 71 27.43 -3.20 -14.81
CA THR A 71 28.85 -3.28 -15.18
C THR A 71 29.25 -4.75 -15.25
N VAL A 72 29.09 -5.36 -16.42
CA VAL A 72 29.90 -6.51 -16.83
C VAL A 72 30.93 -5.97 -17.82
N CYS A 73 32.12 -5.64 -17.31
CA CYS A 73 33.27 -5.29 -18.13
C CYS A 73 33.81 -6.55 -18.81
N PHE A 74 33.41 -6.83 -20.06
CA PHE A 74 34.28 -7.55 -20.99
C PHE A 74 35.00 -6.53 -21.84
N GLY A 75 36.17 -6.10 -21.36
CA GLY A 75 37.15 -5.47 -22.20
C GLY A 75 37.87 -6.54 -23.01
N VAL A 76 37.84 -6.44 -24.34
CA VAL A 76 39.01 -6.63 -25.20
C VAL A 76 38.77 -5.80 -26.46
N GLN A 77 39.67 -4.86 -26.68
CA GLN A 77 39.87 -4.15 -27.93
C GLN A 77 40.98 -4.89 -28.69
N VAL A 78 40.73 -5.22 -29.96
CA VAL A 78 41.70 -5.26 -31.07
C VAL A 78 40.95 -5.02 -32.36
#